data_AF-A0A7W1EVJ6-F1
#
_entry.id   AF-A0A7W1EVJ6-F1
#
_cell.length_a   1.000
_cell.length_b   1.000
_cell.length_c   1.000
_cell.angle_alpha   90.00
_cell.angle_beta   90.00
_cell.angle_gamma   90.00
#
_symmetry.space_group_name_H-M   'P 1'
#
loop_
_entity.id
_entity.type
_entity.pdbx_description
1 polymer ?
#
loop_
_entity_poly.entity_id
_entity_poly.type
_entity_poly.pdbx_seq_one_letter_code
_entity_poly.pdbx_strand_id
1 'polypeptide(L)'
;MKKHYTTIKFVFASALTGLVMMGFTSCGKRDQNSPGIEFMPDMYRSPSLEYYQTHTVDGVTLDNAMLPVAGTVARGYLPYAYANTTEGYEQAGLNLHNPYGSQREAFEKDGEVLYGKFCVHCHGATGAGDGKVGGKLPGPPPAYAGALKNLPEGKIFHTITYGKGSMGSHSSQLTQLERWKLVFYVQKLQGPKEAATDSTKAAVTATVTPAHH
;
A
#
# COMPACT_ATOMS: atom_id res chain seq x y z
N MET A 1 42.50 73.76 9.17
CA MET A 1 42.81 72.30 9.10
C MET A 1 41.87 71.41 9.93
N LYS A 2 41.46 71.77 11.17
CA LYS A 2 40.58 70.93 12.01
C LYS A 2 39.20 70.59 11.42
N LYS A 3 38.55 71.54 10.72
CA LYS A 3 37.19 71.37 10.17
C LYS A 3 37.12 70.32 9.05
N HIS A 4 38.16 70.23 8.21
CA HIS A 4 38.24 69.21 7.15
C HIS A 4 38.52 67.81 7.72
N TYR A 5 39.32 67.71 8.79
CA TYR A 5 39.60 66.42 9.45
C TYR A 5 38.37 65.83 10.15
N THR A 6 37.53 66.66 10.78
CA THR A 6 36.25 66.21 11.36
C THR A 6 35.27 65.75 10.29
N THR A 7 35.18 66.47 9.16
CA THR A 7 34.33 66.07 8.03
C THR A 7 34.80 64.76 7.39
N ILE A 8 36.10 64.58 7.19
CA ILE A 8 36.68 63.32 6.65
C ILE A 8 36.41 62.15 7.61
N LYS A 9 36.58 62.33 8.92
CA LYS A 9 36.24 61.30 9.93
C LYS A 9 34.78 60.89 9.90
N PHE A 10 33.86 61.86 9.77
CA PHE A 10 32.43 61.58 9.68
C PHE A 10 32.06 60.82 8.40
N VAL A 11 32.67 61.18 7.26
CA VAL A 11 32.44 60.49 5.97
C VAL A 11 32.99 59.06 6.00
N PHE A 12 34.17 58.83 6.58
CA PHE A 12 34.70 57.48 6.71
C PHE A 12 33.89 56.63 7.71
N ALA A 13 33.46 57.21 8.83
CA ALA A 13 32.64 56.51 9.81
C ALA A 13 31.27 56.12 9.22
N SER A 14 30.60 57.03 8.49
CA SER A 14 29.32 56.73 7.85
C SER A 14 29.45 55.70 6.73
N ALA A 15 30.54 55.75 5.94
CA ALA A 15 30.84 54.73 4.94
C ALA A 15 31.08 53.35 5.58
N LEU A 16 31.82 53.29 6.68
CA LEU A 16 32.07 52.04 7.41
C LEU A 16 30.77 51.48 8.01
N THR A 17 29.93 52.32 8.61
CA THR A 17 28.62 51.89 9.14
C THR A 17 27.68 51.43 8.01
N GLY A 18 27.69 52.11 6.86
CA GLY A 18 26.94 51.70 5.67
C GLY A 18 27.36 50.33 5.14
N LEU A 19 28.67 50.08 5.07
CA LEU A 19 29.24 48.79 4.66
C LEU A 19 28.85 47.66 5.62
N VAL A 20 28.91 47.93 6.93
CA VAL A 20 28.51 46.97 7.98
C VAL A 20 27.01 46.65 7.90
N MET A 21 26.14 47.66 7.71
CA MET A 21 24.71 47.43 7.51
C MET A 21 24.39 46.66 6.21
N MET A 22 25.14 46.90 5.12
CA MET A 22 25.03 46.09 3.90
C MET A 22 25.47 44.64 4.14
N GLY A 23 26.49 44.41 4.96
CA GLY A 23 26.91 43.05 5.36
C GLY A 23 25.82 42.26 6.09
N PHE A 24 25.05 42.90 6.97
CA PHE A 24 23.95 42.24 7.68
C PHE A 24 22.69 42.00 6.82
N THR A 25 22.50 42.78 5.75
CA THR A 25 21.34 42.65 4.84
C THR A 25 21.62 41.77 3.62
N SER A 26 22.89 41.50 3.30
CA SER A 26 23.31 40.60 2.21
C SER A 26 23.07 39.12 2.50
N CYS A 27 22.74 38.73 3.74
CA CYS A 27 22.26 37.39 4.08
C CYS A 27 20.75 37.27 3.80
N GLY A 28 20.33 37.62 2.58
CA GLY A 28 18.96 38.08 2.33
C GLY A 28 18.27 37.54 1.08
N LYS A 29 18.70 36.42 0.50
CA LYS A 29 17.87 35.52 -0.34
C LYS A 29 18.44 34.10 -0.27
N ARG A 30 18.11 33.36 0.80
CA ARG A 30 18.20 31.89 0.74
C ARG A 30 17.09 31.44 -0.20
N ASP A 31 17.43 30.71 -1.25
CA ASP A 31 16.45 29.94 -2.02
C ASP A 31 15.53 29.20 -1.03
N GLN A 32 14.21 29.35 -1.17
CA GLN A 32 13.24 28.69 -0.30
C GLN A 32 13.35 27.16 -0.38
N ASN A 33 13.93 26.65 -1.49
CA ASN A 33 14.19 25.23 -1.69
C ASN A 33 15.59 24.80 -1.22
N SER A 34 16.40 25.72 -0.68
CA SER A 34 17.69 25.36 -0.11
C SER A 34 17.50 24.69 1.26
N PRO A 35 18.14 23.54 1.52
CA PRO A 35 18.12 22.92 2.86
C PRO A 35 18.82 23.77 3.93
N GLY A 36 19.43 24.90 3.55
CA GLY A 36 20.11 25.81 4.46
C GLY A 36 21.60 25.52 4.58
N ILE A 37 22.23 26.10 5.60
CA ILE A 37 23.64 25.87 5.91
C ILE A 37 23.72 24.90 7.08
N GLU A 38 24.43 23.80 6.90
CA GLU A 38 24.72 22.83 7.95
C GLU A 38 26.00 23.25 8.68
N PHE A 39 25.94 23.38 10.01
CA PHE A 39 27.12 23.63 10.86
C PHE A 39 27.57 22.31 11.48
N MET A 40 28.85 21.96 11.28
CA MET A 40 29.48 20.71 11.74
C MET A 40 28.77 19.41 11.25
N PRO A 41 28.77 19.11 9.93
CA PRO A 41 28.05 17.97 9.36
C PRO A 41 28.75 16.60 9.50
N ASP A 42 29.81 16.49 10.31
CA ASP A 42 30.75 15.35 10.37
C ASP A 42 30.09 13.98 10.61
N MET A 43 28.87 13.96 11.18
CA MET A 43 28.08 12.73 11.37
C MET A 43 26.62 12.86 10.91
N TYR A 44 26.27 13.90 10.15
CA TYR A 44 24.90 14.11 9.65
C TYR A 44 24.55 13.18 8.48
N ARG A 45 25.57 12.59 7.85
CA ARG A 45 25.44 11.60 6.79
C ARG A 45 26.17 10.36 7.24
N SER A 46 25.45 9.25 7.33
CA SER A 46 26.05 7.97 7.69
C SER A 46 27.05 7.55 6.59
N PRO A 47 28.23 7.03 6.96
CA PRO A 47 29.13 6.40 6.00
C PRO A 47 28.54 5.07 5.48
N SER A 48 27.63 4.45 6.25
CA SER A 48 26.86 3.27 5.85
C SER A 48 25.75 3.65 4.87
N LEU A 49 25.44 2.75 3.94
CA LEU A 49 24.35 2.95 2.99
C LEU A 49 22.99 2.70 3.65
N GLU A 50 22.12 3.70 3.65
CA GLU A 50 20.75 3.57 4.12
C GLU A 50 19.87 2.86 3.08
N TYR A 51 18.75 2.26 3.52
CA TYR A 51 17.93 1.38 2.69
C TYR A 51 17.43 2.01 1.36
N TYR A 52 16.93 3.24 1.42
CA TYR A 52 16.43 3.98 0.24
C TYR A 52 17.45 4.96 -0.34
N GLN A 53 18.74 4.79 -0.02
CA GLN A 53 19.80 5.64 -0.53
C GLN A 53 20.32 5.12 -1.88
N THR A 54 20.77 6.05 -2.73
CA THR A 54 21.53 5.71 -3.94
C THR A 54 23.03 5.76 -3.67
N HIS A 55 23.78 4.90 -4.35
CA HIS A 55 25.25 4.88 -4.28
C HIS A 55 25.84 4.60 -5.65
N THR A 56 27.07 5.04 -5.88
CA THR A 56 27.74 4.85 -7.17
C THR A 56 28.81 3.77 -7.06
N VAL A 57 28.74 2.77 -7.93
CA VAL A 57 29.75 1.72 -8.09
C VAL A 57 30.22 1.74 -9.54
N ASP A 58 31.52 1.88 -9.77
CA ASP A 58 32.13 1.92 -11.11
C ASP A 58 31.49 2.94 -12.06
N GLY A 59 31.09 4.09 -11.53
CA GLY A 59 30.45 5.18 -12.30
C GLY A 59 28.95 4.98 -12.59
N VAL A 60 28.35 3.88 -12.11
CA VAL A 60 26.91 3.62 -12.22
C VAL A 60 26.22 3.92 -10.90
N THR A 61 25.20 4.78 -10.92
CA THR A 61 24.35 5.06 -9.75
C THR A 61 23.30 3.96 -9.60
N LEU A 62 23.31 3.31 -8.44
CA LEU A 62 22.47 2.17 -8.07
C LEU A 62 21.61 2.51 -6.85
N ASP A 63 20.40 1.97 -6.81
CA ASP A 63 19.59 1.94 -5.60
C ASP A 63 20.14 0.88 -4.64
N ASN A 64 20.23 1.21 -3.35
CA ASN A 64 20.69 0.25 -2.33
C ASN A 64 19.69 -0.91 -2.12
N ALA A 65 18.39 -0.68 -2.37
CA ALA A 65 17.34 -1.70 -2.30
C ALA A 65 17.31 -2.59 -3.56
N MET A 66 18.35 -3.38 -3.78
CA MET A 66 18.45 -4.30 -4.92
C MET A 66 17.48 -5.48 -4.82
N LEU A 67 17.09 -6.03 -5.98
CA LEU A 67 16.27 -7.24 -6.02
C LEU A 67 17.06 -8.47 -5.53
N PRO A 68 16.44 -9.35 -4.72
CA PRO A 68 17.05 -10.63 -4.37
C PRO A 68 17.14 -11.55 -5.59
N VAL A 69 18.06 -12.51 -5.54
CA VAL A 69 18.17 -13.54 -6.58
C VAL A 69 16.88 -14.35 -6.66
N ALA A 70 16.39 -14.58 -7.88
CA ALA A 70 15.16 -15.31 -8.11
C ALA A 70 15.21 -16.72 -7.51
N GLY A 71 14.12 -17.13 -6.84
CA GLY A 71 13.99 -18.45 -6.20
C GLY A 71 14.58 -18.55 -4.79
N THR A 72 15.24 -17.50 -4.28
CA THR A 72 15.70 -17.49 -2.89
C THR A 72 14.54 -17.35 -1.90
N VAL A 73 14.61 -18.07 -0.78
CA VAL A 73 13.60 -18.06 0.27
C VAL A 73 14.25 -17.62 1.58
N ALA A 74 13.79 -16.52 2.15
CA ALA A 74 14.30 -16.00 3.42
C ALA A 74 13.90 -16.92 4.59
N ARG A 75 14.75 -16.99 5.62
CA ARG A 75 14.42 -17.74 6.85
C ARG A 75 13.17 -17.14 7.51
N GLY A 76 12.22 -18.00 7.89
CA GLY A 76 10.95 -17.59 8.49
C GLY A 76 9.89 -17.13 7.49
N TYR A 77 10.17 -17.17 6.18
CA TYR A 77 9.20 -16.88 5.13
C TYR A 77 8.82 -18.16 4.39
N LEU A 78 7.51 -18.45 4.33
CA LEU A 78 6.99 -19.55 3.53
C LEU A 78 6.37 -18.97 2.25
N PRO A 79 6.88 -19.27 1.04
CA PRO A 79 6.29 -18.77 -0.20
C PRO A 79 4.85 -19.25 -0.39
N TYR A 80 4.04 -18.40 -1.03
CA TYR A 80 2.68 -18.77 -1.41
C TYR A 80 2.71 -19.85 -2.50
N ALA A 81 1.96 -20.94 -2.30
CA ALA A 81 2.11 -22.15 -3.09
C ALA A 81 1.38 -22.12 -4.46
N TYR A 82 0.35 -21.28 -4.63
CA TYR A 82 -0.47 -21.27 -5.83
C TYR A 82 0.02 -20.21 -6.82
N ALA A 83 0.24 -20.60 -8.07
CA ALA A 83 0.66 -19.68 -9.13
C ALA A 83 -0.46 -18.69 -9.51
N ASN A 84 -0.09 -17.51 -10.02
CA ASN A 84 -1.02 -16.50 -10.53
C ASN A 84 -1.60 -16.91 -11.90
N THR A 85 -2.45 -17.93 -11.88
CA THR A 85 -3.11 -18.54 -13.04
C THR A 85 -4.57 -18.79 -12.68
N THR A 86 -5.44 -18.97 -13.67
CA THR A 86 -6.85 -19.29 -13.41
C THR A 86 -6.96 -20.61 -12.63
N GLU A 87 -6.17 -21.61 -13.00
CA GLU A 87 -6.11 -22.90 -12.31
C GLU A 87 -5.64 -22.71 -10.87
N GLY A 88 -4.59 -21.91 -10.64
CA GLY A 88 -4.10 -21.60 -9.30
C GLY A 88 -5.12 -20.87 -8.43
N TYR A 89 -5.92 -19.97 -9.03
CA TYR A 89 -7.01 -19.28 -8.35
C TYR A 89 -8.14 -20.24 -7.92
N GLU A 90 -8.51 -21.17 -8.80
CA GLU A 90 -9.50 -22.21 -8.49
C GLU A 90 -8.98 -23.19 -7.43
N GLN A 91 -7.74 -23.66 -7.56
CA GLN A 91 -7.10 -24.54 -6.59
C GLN A 91 -6.98 -23.90 -5.21
N ALA A 92 -6.64 -22.60 -5.15
CA ALA A 92 -6.67 -21.86 -3.89
C ALA A 92 -8.08 -21.83 -3.30
N GLY A 93 -9.11 -21.61 -4.10
CA GLY A 93 -10.49 -21.64 -3.63
C GLY A 93 -10.93 -22.96 -3.00
N LEU A 94 -10.38 -24.08 -3.49
CA LEU A 94 -10.73 -25.42 -3.04
C LEU A 94 -9.92 -25.87 -1.82
N ASN A 95 -8.62 -25.59 -1.80
CA ASN A 95 -7.69 -26.24 -0.87
C ASN A 95 -7.05 -25.29 0.15
N LEU A 96 -7.14 -23.96 -0.06
CA LEU A 96 -6.49 -22.99 0.81
C LEU A 96 -7.45 -22.51 1.89
N HIS A 97 -7.17 -22.94 3.11
CA HIS A 97 -7.95 -22.59 4.30
C HIS A 97 -7.18 -21.69 5.25
N ASN A 98 -7.91 -20.83 5.96
CA ASN A 98 -7.31 -19.96 6.96
C ASN A 98 -6.90 -20.78 8.19
N PRO A 99 -5.59 -20.89 8.52
CA PRO A 99 -5.13 -21.74 9.62
C PRO A 99 -5.42 -21.13 11.01
N TYR A 100 -5.91 -19.89 11.08
CA TYR A 100 -6.09 -19.13 12.33
C TYR A 100 -7.55 -19.11 12.82
N GLY A 101 -8.34 -20.16 12.52
CA GLY A 101 -9.76 -20.22 12.85
C GLY A 101 -10.10 -19.95 14.33
N SER A 102 -9.25 -20.39 15.26
CA SER A 102 -9.44 -20.17 16.71
C SER A 102 -9.29 -18.70 17.14
N GLN A 103 -8.67 -17.85 16.32
CA GLN A 103 -8.40 -16.44 16.61
C GLN A 103 -9.32 -15.49 15.82
N ARG A 104 -10.41 -16.02 15.25
CA ARG A 104 -11.27 -15.29 14.31
C ARG A 104 -11.70 -13.92 14.83
N GLU A 105 -12.23 -13.84 16.05
CA GLU A 105 -12.74 -12.58 16.61
C GLU A 105 -11.66 -11.50 16.71
N ALA A 106 -10.50 -11.84 17.28
CA ALA A 106 -9.38 -10.91 17.39
C ALA A 106 -8.85 -10.48 16.01
N PHE A 107 -8.73 -11.43 15.08
CA PHE A 107 -8.16 -11.18 13.75
C PHE A 107 -9.12 -10.41 12.84
N GLU A 108 -10.43 -10.58 13.02
CA GLU A 108 -11.44 -9.79 12.32
C GLU A 108 -11.35 -8.31 12.70
N LYS A 109 -11.12 -8.00 13.99
CA LYS A 109 -10.92 -6.63 14.46
C LYS A 109 -9.66 -6.00 13.89
N ASP A 110 -8.55 -6.75 13.85
CA ASP A 110 -7.33 -6.28 13.19
C ASP A 110 -7.53 -6.12 11.67
N GLY A 111 -8.28 -7.04 11.07
CA GLY A 111 -8.67 -7.02 9.66
C GLY A 111 -9.48 -5.79 9.29
N GLU A 112 -10.37 -5.32 10.17
CA GLU A 112 -11.11 -4.07 10.00
C GLU A 112 -10.18 -2.86 9.89
N VAL A 113 -9.18 -2.77 10.77
CA VAL A 113 -8.18 -1.69 10.75
C VAL A 113 -7.37 -1.72 9.46
N LEU A 114 -6.95 -2.90 9.02
CA LEU A 114 -6.22 -3.08 7.77
C LEU A 114 -7.10 -2.71 6.56
N TYR A 115 -8.37 -3.11 6.57
CA TYR A 115 -9.33 -2.82 5.50
C TYR A 115 -9.54 -1.31 5.36
N GLY A 116 -9.64 -0.60 6.48
CA GLY A 116 -9.73 0.86 6.52
C GLY A 116 -8.51 1.56 5.89
N LYS A 117 -7.33 0.95 5.95
CA LYS A 117 -6.08 1.52 5.38
C LYS A 117 -5.89 1.21 3.90
N PHE A 118 -6.24 -0.01 3.47
CA PHE A 118 -5.84 -0.51 2.15
C PHE A 118 -7.01 -0.75 1.18
N CYS A 119 -8.22 -1.01 1.69
CA CYS A 119 -9.31 -1.53 0.85
C CYS A 119 -10.48 -0.54 0.69
N VAL A 120 -10.75 0.27 1.73
CA VAL A 120 -11.95 1.11 1.81
C VAL A 120 -12.07 2.12 0.66
N HIS A 121 -10.93 2.58 0.12
CA HIS A 121 -10.90 3.59 -0.93
C HIS A 121 -11.58 3.12 -2.22
N CYS A 122 -11.55 1.81 -2.50
CA CYS A 122 -12.16 1.19 -3.67
C CYS A 122 -13.43 0.40 -3.32
N HIS A 123 -13.39 -0.39 -2.24
CA HIS A 123 -14.49 -1.30 -1.88
C HIS A 123 -15.58 -0.66 -1.02
N GLY A 124 -15.32 0.53 -0.43
CA GLY A 124 -16.24 1.20 0.48
C GLY A 124 -16.27 0.60 1.88
N ALA A 125 -16.82 1.33 2.86
CA ALA A 125 -16.81 0.92 4.26
C ALA A 125 -17.60 -0.37 4.53
N THR A 126 -18.70 -0.55 3.80
CA THR A 126 -19.57 -1.74 3.90
C THR A 126 -19.19 -2.84 2.90
N GLY A 127 -18.19 -2.60 2.05
CA GLY A 127 -17.80 -3.55 1.00
C GLY A 127 -18.79 -3.60 -0.18
N ALA A 128 -19.55 -2.53 -0.41
CA ALA A 128 -20.54 -2.44 -1.48
C ALA A 128 -19.95 -2.05 -2.85
N GLY A 129 -18.65 -1.78 -2.93
CA GLY A 129 -17.99 -1.30 -4.15
C GLY A 129 -18.16 0.19 -4.40
N ASP A 130 -18.60 0.94 -3.40
CA ASP A 130 -18.94 2.36 -3.44
C ASP A 130 -17.81 3.26 -2.90
N GLY A 131 -16.58 2.74 -2.85
CA GLY A 131 -15.41 3.54 -2.50
C GLY A 131 -15.18 4.69 -3.48
N LYS A 132 -14.69 5.83 -2.99
CA LYS A 132 -14.47 7.05 -3.79
C LYS A 132 -13.60 6.82 -5.03
N VAL A 133 -12.64 5.90 -4.96
CA VAL A 133 -11.77 5.52 -6.08
C VAL A 133 -12.43 4.45 -6.95
N GLY A 134 -13.24 3.56 -6.37
CA GLY A 134 -13.88 2.45 -7.09
C GLY A 134 -14.74 2.91 -8.25
N GLY A 135 -15.51 3.98 -8.07
CA GLY A 135 -16.33 4.59 -9.14
C GLY A 135 -15.54 5.28 -10.26
N LYS A 136 -14.20 5.37 -10.16
CA LYS A 136 -13.31 5.92 -11.20
C LYS A 136 -12.58 4.84 -11.99
N LEU A 137 -12.67 3.58 -11.57
CA LEU A 137 -12.04 2.45 -12.26
C LEU A 137 -12.95 1.92 -13.39
N PRO A 138 -12.39 1.18 -14.37
CA PRO A 138 -13.17 0.42 -15.35
C PRO A 138 -13.95 -0.70 -14.64
N GLY A 139 -15.13 -0.34 -14.12
CA GLY A 139 -15.96 -1.18 -13.25
C GLY A 139 -15.59 -1.05 -11.76
N PRO A 140 -16.55 -0.71 -10.88
CA PRO A 140 -16.31 -0.74 -9.44
C PRO A 140 -16.08 -2.17 -8.97
N PRO A 141 -15.37 -2.38 -7.84
CA PRO A 141 -15.28 -3.69 -7.23
C PRO A 141 -16.68 -4.27 -6.95
N PRO A 142 -16.93 -5.56 -7.20
CA PRO A 142 -18.24 -6.15 -6.90
C PRO A 142 -18.48 -6.19 -5.39
N ALA A 143 -19.75 -6.05 -4.99
CA ALA A 143 -20.14 -6.04 -3.57
C ALA A 143 -19.92 -7.40 -2.89
N TYR A 144 -19.41 -7.37 -1.64
CA TYR A 144 -19.20 -8.59 -0.85
C TYR A 144 -20.50 -9.28 -0.43
N ALA A 145 -21.55 -8.52 -0.12
CA ALA A 145 -22.87 -9.07 0.17
C ALA A 145 -23.67 -9.44 -1.11
N GLY A 146 -23.10 -9.23 -2.30
CA GLY A 146 -23.74 -9.51 -3.60
C GLY A 146 -22.97 -10.55 -4.40
N ALA A 147 -22.37 -10.13 -5.52
CA ALA A 147 -21.68 -11.05 -6.44
C ALA A 147 -20.54 -11.86 -5.79
N LEU A 148 -19.95 -11.38 -4.69
CA LEU A 148 -18.88 -12.08 -3.97
C LEU A 148 -19.35 -12.75 -2.68
N LYS A 149 -20.66 -12.88 -2.45
CA LYS A 149 -21.25 -13.43 -1.22
C LYS A 149 -20.66 -14.77 -0.78
N ASN A 150 -20.52 -15.69 -1.72
CA ASN A 150 -20.06 -17.05 -1.46
C ASN A 150 -18.59 -17.25 -1.91
N LEU A 151 -17.81 -16.18 -2.06
CA LEU A 151 -16.42 -16.30 -2.51
C LEU A 151 -15.59 -17.01 -1.42
N PRO A 152 -14.93 -18.15 -1.74
CA PRO A 152 -14.10 -18.90 -0.81
C PRO A 152 -12.92 -18.09 -0.26
N GLU A 153 -12.50 -18.41 0.96
CA GLU A 153 -11.42 -17.71 1.66
C GLU A 153 -10.08 -17.76 0.92
N GLY A 154 -9.76 -18.89 0.31
CA GLY A 154 -8.57 -19.04 -0.50
C GLY A 154 -8.55 -18.14 -1.73
N LYS A 155 -9.70 -17.90 -2.36
CA LYS A 155 -9.84 -16.96 -3.49
C LYS A 155 -9.69 -15.51 -3.05
N ILE A 156 -10.18 -15.16 -1.85
CA ILE A 156 -9.96 -13.83 -1.26
C ILE A 156 -8.46 -13.63 -1.02
N PHE A 157 -7.79 -14.58 -0.35
CA PHE A 157 -6.36 -14.52 -0.08
C PHE A 157 -5.52 -14.42 -1.37
N HIS A 158 -5.86 -15.21 -2.37
CA HIS A 158 -5.20 -15.19 -3.69
C HIS A 158 -5.34 -13.83 -4.36
N THR A 159 -6.54 -13.26 -4.34
CA THR A 159 -6.83 -11.94 -4.92
C THR A 159 -6.04 -10.84 -4.22
N ILE A 160 -5.91 -10.86 -2.89
CA ILE A 160 -5.09 -9.88 -2.16
C ILE A 160 -3.59 -10.05 -2.52
N THR A 161 -3.16 -11.29 -2.76
CA THR A 161 -1.76 -11.62 -3.05
C THR A 161 -1.34 -11.18 -4.46
N TYR A 162 -2.14 -11.46 -5.50
CA TYR A 162 -1.76 -11.17 -6.88
C TYR A 162 -2.53 -10.02 -7.54
N GLY A 163 -3.67 -9.63 -6.97
CA GLY A 163 -4.63 -8.77 -7.65
C GLY A 163 -5.62 -9.57 -8.50
N LYS A 164 -6.64 -8.89 -9.03
CA LYS A 164 -7.62 -9.44 -9.98
C LYS A 164 -8.30 -8.32 -10.76
N GLY A 165 -8.29 -8.41 -12.08
CA GLY A 165 -8.82 -7.34 -12.94
C GLY A 165 -8.08 -6.02 -12.70
N SER A 166 -8.81 -4.96 -12.38
CA SER A 166 -8.24 -3.63 -12.07
C SER A 166 -7.61 -3.54 -10.67
N MET A 167 -7.78 -4.54 -9.81
CA MET A 167 -7.16 -4.56 -8.48
C MET A 167 -5.72 -5.07 -8.59
N GLY A 168 -4.75 -4.25 -8.17
CA GLY A 168 -3.34 -4.63 -8.09
C GLY A 168 -3.00 -5.55 -6.92
N SER A 169 -1.79 -6.10 -6.94
CA SER A 169 -1.24 -6.91 -5.83
C SER A 169 -1.01 -6.04 -4.58
N HIS A 170 -1.36 -6.59 -3.42
CA HIS A 170 -1.04 -6.00 -2.12
C HIS A 170 0.07 -6.76 -1.38
N SER A 171 0.77 -7.69 -2.06
CA SER A 171 1.74 -8.57 -1.37
C SER A 171 3.00 -7.86 -0.89
N SER A 172 3.32 -6.70 -1.46
CA SER A 172 4.44 -5.85 -1.04
C SER A 172 4.14 -4.99 0.18
N GLN A 173 2.85 -4.75 0.47
CA GLN A 173 2.40 -3.88 1.55
C GLN A 173 1.87 -4.66 2.76
N LEU A 174 1.39 -5.89 2.54
CA LEU A 174 0.77 -6.73 3.55
C LEU A 174 1.53 -8.03 3.73
N THR A 175 1.79 -8.40 4.99
CA THR A 175 2.29 -9.72 5.36
C THR A 175 1.22 -10.80 5.13
N GLN A 176 1.62 -12.08 5.05
CA GLN A 176 0.67 -13.18 4.91
C GLN A 176 -0.34 -13.25 6.08
N LEU A 177 0.12 -12.98 7.29
CA LEU A 177 -0.76 -12.95 8.46
C LEU A 177 -1.81 -11.84 8.34
N GLU A 178 -1.43 -10.65 7.90
CA GLU A 178 -2.36 -9.53 7.69
C GLU A 178 -3.36 -9.82 6.56
N ARG A 179 -2.92 -10.50 5.49
CA ARG A 179 -3.84 -10.98 4.45
C ARG A 179 -4.88 -11.94 5.01
N TRP A 180 -4.51 -12.84 5.93
CA TRP A 180 -5.46 -13.72 6.60
C TRP A 180 -6.42 -12.98 7.54
N LYS A 181 -5.96 -11.95 8.24
CA LYS A 181 -6.81 -11.08 9.06
C LYS A 181 -7.86 -10.35 8.20
N LEU A 182 -7.43 -9.81 7.06
CA LEU A 182 -8.34 -9.21 6.06
C LEU A 182 -9.38 -10.19 5.55
N VAL A 183 -9.00 -11.45 5.28
CA VAL A 183 -9.94 -12.48 4.84
C VAL A 183 -11.08 -12.68 5.84
N PHE A 184 -10.81 -12.71 7.15
CA PHE A 184 -11.87 -12.79 8.15
C PHE A 184 -12.82 -11.58 8.11
N TYR A 185 -12.27 -10.37 7.99
CA TYR A 185 -13.09 -9.16 7.90
C TYR A 185 -13.91 -9.12 6.61
N VAL A 186 -13.35 -9.51 5.47
CA VAL A 186 -14.11 -9.61 4.21
C VAL A 186 -15.23 -10.64 4.34
N GLN A 187 -15.00 -11.79 4.98
CA GLN A 187 -16.05 -12.76 5.26
C GLN A 187 -17.15 -12.23 6.19
N LYS A 188 -16.81 -11.36 7.16
CA LYS A 188 -17.80 -10.65 7.96
C LYS A 188 -18.69 -9.77 7.07
N LEU A 189 -18.09 -9.05 6.13
CA LEU A 189 -18.81 -8.20 5.17
C LEU A 189 -19.64 -9.00 4.16
N GLN A 190 -19.21 -10.22 3.80
CA GLN A 190 -20.05 -11.16 3.04
C GLN A 190 -21.32 -11.51 3.83
N GLY A 191 -21.26 -11.61 5.16
CA GLY A 191 -22.38 -12.03 6.00
C GLY A 191 -22.64 -13.54 5.93
N PRO A 192 -23.80 -14.02 6.44
CA PRO A 192 -24.10 -15.46 6.49
C PRO A 192 -24.08 -16.07 5.08
N LYS A 193 -23.36 -17.18 4.89
CA LYS A 193 -23.30 -17.89 3.61
C LYS A 193 -24.70 -18.39 3.25
N GLU A 194 -25.07 -18.24 1.99
CA GLU A 194 -26.32 -18.81 1.49
C GLU A 194 -26.12 -20.30 1.24
N ALA A 195 -27.06 -21.12 1.70
CA ALA A 195 -27.08 -22.54 1.37
C ALA A 195 -27.29 -22.68 -0.14
N ALA A 196 -26.49 -23.50 -0.81
CA ALA A 196 -26.68 -23.81 -2.22
C ALA A 196 -28.10 -24.37 -2.42
N THR A 197 -28.92 -23.67 -3.18
CA THR A 197 -30.23 -24.17 -3.59
C THR A 197 -30.01 -25.33 -4.55
N ASP A 198 -30.37 -26.53 -4.08
CA ASP A 198 -30.26 -27.77 -4.84
C ASP A 198 -31.21 -27.70 -6.06
N SER A 199 -30.68 -27.24 -7.19
CA SER A 199 -31.40 -27.16 -8.47
C SER A 199 -31.74 -28.54 -9.06
N THR A 200 -31.24 -29.62 -8.45
CA THR A 200 -31.53 -31.00 -8.87
C THR A 200 -32.97 -31.43 -8.53
N LYS A 201 -33.68 -30.72 -7.63
CA LYS A 201 -35.05 -31.07 -7.23
C LYS A 201 -36.13 -30.59 -8.23
N ALA A 202 -35.83 -29.63 -9.10
CA ALA A 202 -36.81 -29.08 -10.05
C ALA A 202 -36.94 -29.89 -11.35
N ALA A 203 -35.93 -30.70 -11.71
CA ALA A 203 -35.91 -31.44 -12.97
C ALA A 203 -36.69 -32.76 -12.95
N VAL A 204 -36.95 -33.34 -11.77
CA VAL A 204 -37.54 -34.68 -11.65
C VAL A 204 -39.08 -34.67 -11.75
N THR A 205 -39.74 -33.53 -11.54
CA THR A 205 -41.22 -33.47 -11.52
C THR A 205 -41.86 -33.22 -12.90
N ALA A 206 -41.06 -32.96 -13.94
CA ALA A 206 -41.59 -32.54 -15.25
C ALA A 206 -41.70 -33.65 -16.32
N THR A 207 -41.34 -34.91 -16.02
CA THR A 207 -41.26 -35.97 -17.05
C THR A 207 -41.89 -37.30 -16.62
N VAL A 208 -43.17 -37.30 -16.25
CA VAL A 208 -44.00 -38.51 -16.37
C VAL A 208 -45.40 -38.12 -16.83
N THR A 209 -45.62 -38.09 -18.15
CA THR A 209 -46.95 -38.21 -18.75
C THR A 209 -46.96 -39.54 -19.51
N PRO A 210 -47.79 -40.54 -19.13
CA PRO A 210 -47.86 -41.79 -19.85
C PRO A 210 -48.73 -41.60 -21.10
N ALA A 211 -48.18 -41.89 -22.28
CA ALA A 211 -48.95 -41.93 -23.53
C ALA A 211 -49.64 -43.29 -23.67
N HIS A 212 -50.97 -43.26 -23.79
CA HIS A 212 -51.83 -44.38 -24.19
C HIS A 212 -52.02 -44.37 -25.72
N HIS A 213 -52.12 -45.60 -26.26
CA HIS A 213 -52.53 -46.02 -27.62
C HIS A 213 -51.53 -45.91 -28.75
#